data_AF-A0A450VA53-F1
#
_entry.id   AF-A0A450VA53-F1
#
_cell.length_a   1.000
_cell.length_b   1.000
_cell.length_c   1.000
_cell.angle_alpha   90.00
_cell.angle_beta   90.00
_cell.angle_gamma   90.00
#
_symmetry.space_group_name_H-M   'P 1'
#
loop_
_entity.id
_entity.type
_entity.pdbx_description
1 polymer ?
#
loop_
_entity_poly.entity_id
_entity_poly.type
_entity_poly.pdbx_seq_one_letter_code
_entity_poly.pdbx_strand_id
1 'polypeptide(L)' 'MEIPSVYIETTVVSYLTARPSRNLIATAHREITREWWEIILPGCRPFVSPIVIQEAGRGDPDAARRR' A
#
# COMPACT_ATOMS: atom_id res chain seq x y z
N MET A 1 -15.01 4.95 21.31
CA MET A 1 -15.03 3.92 20.24
C MET A 1 -13.70 3.22 20.26
N GLU A 2 -13.67 1.90 20.10
CA GLU A 2 -12.41 1.17 19.96
C GLU A 2 -11.75 1.50 18.61
N ILE A 3 -10.42 1.61 18.60
CA ILE A 3 -9.65 1.83 17.37
C ILE A 3 -9.64 0.51 16.59
N PRO A 4 -10.21 0.46 15.37
CA PRO A 4 -10.26 -0.78 14.59
C PRO A 4 -8.86 -1.24 14.19
N SER A 5 -8.62 -2.54 14.29
CA SER A 5 -7.38 -3.14 13.76
C SER A 5 -7.56 -3.44 12.27
N VAL A 6 -6.58 -3.10 11.45
CA VAL A 6 -6.63 -3.32 10.00
C VAL A 6 -5.39 -4.07 9.53
N TYR A 7 -5.61 -5.18 8.83
CA TYR A 7 -4.54 -5.92 8.19
C TYR A 7 -4.26 -5.32 6.80
N ILE A 8 -2.99 -5.06 6.51
CA ILE A 8 -2.55 -4.48 5.24
C ILE A 8 -1.82 -5.54 4.42
N GLU A 9 -2.36 -5.84 3.23
CA GLU A 9 -1.74 -6.77 2.28
C GLU A 9 -0.70 -6.09 1.38
N THR A 10 0.23 -6.88 0.84
CA THR A 10 1.31 -6.41 -0.05
C THR A 10 0.78 -5.62 -1.26
N THR A 11 -0.37 -6.01 -1.80
CA THR A 11 -0.99 -5.32 -2.95
C THR A 11 -1.34 -3.86 -2.65
N VAL A 12 -1.77 -3.55 -1.42
CA VAL A 12 -2.06 -2.16 -1.00
C VAL A 12 -0.77 -1.33 -1.03
N VAL A 13 0.31 -1.86 -0.46
CA VAL A 13 1.64 -1.21 -0.49
C VAL A 13 2.14 -1.05 -1.93
N SER A 14 1.87 -2.03 -2.79
CA SER A 14 2.23 -2.02 -4.20
C SER A 14 1.50 -0.91 -4.96
N TYR A 15 0.20 -0.73 -4.75
CA TYR A 15 -0.54 0.38 -5.34
C TYR A 15 -0.10 1.74 -4.80
N LEU A 16 0.15 1.85 -3.49
CA LEU A 16 0.60 3.10 -2.88
C LEU A 16 1.91 3.61 -3.49
N THR A 17 2.84 2.69 -3.80
CA THR A 17 4.16 3.01 -4.33
C THR A 17 4.25 2.90 -5.85
N ALA A 18 3.26 2.31 -6.53
CA ALA A 18 3.31 2.07 -7.97
C ALA A 18 3.58 3.36 -8.77
N ARG A 19 4.23 3.21 -9.93
CA ARG A 19 4.46 4.32 -10.86
C ARG A 19 3.16 4.66 -11.62
N PRO A 20 3.03 5.89 -12.14
CA PRO A 20 2.00 6.21 -13.13
C PRO A 20 1.92 5.14 -14.22
N SER A 21 0.72 4.62 -14.43
CA SER A 21 0.44 3.60 -15.43
C SER A 21 -0.54 4.15 -16.45
N ARG A 22 -0.43 3.71 -17.71
CA ARG A 22 -1.44 4.00 -18.75
C ARG A 22 -2.69 3.11 -18.59
N ASN A 23 -2.63 2.09 -17.74
CA ASN A 23 -3.77 1.25 -17.43
C ASN A 23 -4.71 1.99 -16.46
N LEU A 24 -5.91 2.34 -16.96
CA LEU A 24 -6.91 3.10 -16.21
C LEU A 24 -7.35 2.40 -14.91
N ILE A 25 -7.49 1.07 -14.93
CA ILE A 25 -7.90 0.29 -13.75
C ILE A 25 -6.80 0.35 -12.68
N ALA A 26 -5.55 0.17 -13.10
CA ALA A 26 -4.41 0.29 -12.18
C ALA A 26 -4.32 1.70 -11.59
N THR A 27 -4.57 2.73 -12.40
CA THR A 27 -4.62 4.13 -11.92
C THR A 27 -5.74 4.33 -10.91
N ALA A 28 -6.96 3.84 -11.17
CA ALA A 28 -8.07 3.95 -10.23
C ALA A 28 -7.77 3.28 -8.88
N HIS A 29 -7.21 2.07 -8.88
CA HIS A 29 -6.81 1.39 -7.64
C HIS A 29 -5.76 2.16 -6.84
N ARG A 30 -4.81 2.82 -7.52
CA ARG A 30 -3.80 3.68 -6.86
C ARG A 30 -4.44 4.87 -6.18
N GLU A 31 -5.37 5.55 -6.84
CA GLU A 31 -6.06 6.70 -6.27
C GLU A 31 -6.91 6.30 -5.05
N ILE A 32 -7.71 5.22 -5.16
CA ILE A 32 -8.49 4.69 -4.03
C ILE A 32 -7.58 4.30 -2.86
N THR A 33 -6.45 3.64 -3.16
CA THR A 33 -5.49 3.22 -2.14
C THR A 33 -4.88 4.43 -1.42
N ARG A 34 -4.51 5.48 -2.17
CA ARG A 34 -3.96 6.72 -1.61
C ARG A 34 -4.97 7.44 -0.72
N GLU A 35 -6.18 7.63 -1.22
CA GLU A 35 -7.24 8.32 -0.47
C GLU A 35 -7.55 7.58 0.84
N TRP A 36 -7.70 6.26 0.78
CA TRP A 36 -7.91 5.45 1.98
C TRP A 36 -6.72 5.52 2.96
N TRP A 37 -5.50 5.49 2.43
CA TRP A 37 -4.28 5.57 3.24
C TRP A 37 -4.15 6.90 3.97
N GLU A 38 -4.54 8.00 3.34
CA GLU A 38 -4.44 9.35 3.92
C GLU A 38 -5.60 9.66 4.88
N ILE A 39 -6.80 9.17 4.59
CA ILE A 39 -8.02 9.55 5.32
C ILE A 39 -8.41 8.54 6.41
N ILE A 40 -8.33 7.24 6.11
CA ILE A 40 -8.88 6.18 6.98
C ILE A 40 -7.81 5.57 7.89
N LEU A 41 -6.63 5.25 7.34
CA LEU A 41 -5.54 4.60 8.07
C LEU A 41 -5.15 5.30 9.38
N PRO A 42 -5.11 6.67 9.48
CA PRO A 42 -4.78 7.35 10.74
C PRO A 42 -5.74 7.04 11.89
N GLY A 43 -6.97 6.60 11.57
CA GLY A 43 -7.98 6.19 12.55
C GLY A 43 -7.94 4.69 12.90
N CYS A 44 -7.00 3.93 12.35
CA CYS A 44 -6.88 2.49 12.55
C CYS A 44 -5.60 2.11 13.31
N ARG A 45 -5.54 0.86 13.77
CA ARG A 45 -4.33 0.19 14.23
C ARG A 45 -3.85 -0.76 13.12
N PRO A 46 -3.02 -0.31 12.19
CA PRO A 46 -2.56 -1.15 11.09
C PRO A 46 -1.54 -2.18 11.53
N PHE A 47 -1.59 -3.34 10.90
CA PHE A 47 -0.62 -4.40 11.07
C PHE A 47 -0.41 -5.15 9.76
N VAL A 48 0.75 -5.80 9.65
CA VAL A 48 1.14 -6.63 8.51
C VAL A 48 1.69 -7.96 9.02
N SER A 49 1.71 -8.97 8.16
CA SER A 49 2.26 -10.28 8.48
C SER A 49 3.74 -10.33 8.03
N PRO A 50 4.53 -11.29 8.55
CA PRO A 50 5.90 -11.49 8.09
C PRO A 50 6.01 -11.76 6.57
N ILE A 51 5.00 -12.38 5.96
CA ILE A 51 4.99 -12.63 4.51
C ILE A 51 4.88 -11.32 3.72
N VAL A 52 4.09 -10.34 4.18
CA VAL A 52 4.01 -9.01 3.53
C VAL A 52 5.38 -8.32 3.54
N ILE A 53 6.13 -8.42 4.63
CA ILE A 53 7.51 -7.89 4.70
C ILE A 53 8.43 -8.60 3.70
N GLN A 54 8.35 -9.93 3.60
CA GLN A 54 9.15 -10.69 2.64
C GLN A 54 8.83 -10.34 1.19
N GLU A 55 7.55 -10.20 0.85
CA GLU A 55 7.13 -9.86 -0.51
C GLU A 55 7.49 -8.43 -0.88
N ALA A 56 7.27 -7.46 0.01
CA ALA A 56 7.67 -6.07 -0.20
C ALA A 56 9.19 -5.94 -0.38
N GLY A 57 9.97 -6.72 0.37
CA GLY A 57 11.43 -6.78 0.27
C GLY A 57 11.96 -7.39 -1.04
N ARG A 58 11.15 -8.18 -1.75
CA ARG A 58 11.49 -8.75 -3.08
C ARG A 58 11.24 -7.78 -4.24
N GLY A 59 10.75 -6.57 -3.96
CA GLY A 59 10.56 -5.53 -4.97
C GLY A 59 11.86 -5.09 -5.65
N ASP A 60 11.74 -4.30 -6.73
CA ASP A 60 12.87 -3.78 -7.50
C ASP A 60 13.78 -2.86 -6.64
N PRO A 61 15.03 -3.24 -6.34
CA PRO A 61 15.95 -2.44 -5.53
C PRO A 61 16.29 -1.09 -6.17
N ASP A 62 16.31 -0.99 -7.51
CA ASP A 62 16.51 0.28 -8.22
C ASP A 62 15.30 1.18 -8.05
N ALA A 63 14.08 0.63 -8.05
CA ALA A 63 12.88 1.40 -7.75
C ALA A 63 12.86 1.90 -6.31
N ALA A 64 13.34 1.10 -5.35
CA ALA A 64 13.46 1.50 -3.95
C ALA A 64 14.45 2.66 -3.77
N ARG A 65 15.62 2.61 -4.41
CA ARG A 65 16.66 3.67 -4.32
C ARG A 65 16.27 5.04 -4.87
N ARG A 66 15.24 5.13 -5.72
CA ARG A 66 14.83 6.36 -6.41
C ARG A 66 13.78 7.19 -5.63
N ARG A 67 13.42 6.77 -4.42
CA ARG A 67 12.44 7.44 -3.54
C ARG A 67 13.12 7.88 -2.26
#